data_AF-A0A382S6C3-F1
#
_entry.id   AF-A0A382S6C3-F1
#
_cell.length_a   1.000
_cell.length_b   1.000
_cell.length_c   1.000
_cell.angle_alpha   90.00
_cell.angle_beta   90.00
_cell.angle_gamma   90.00
#
_symmetry.space_group_name_H-M   'P 1'
#
loop_
_entity.id
_entity.type
_entity.pdbx_description
1 polymer ?
#
loop_
_entity_poly.entity_id
_entity_poly.type
_entity_poly.pdbx_seq_one_letter_code
_entity_poly.pdbx_strand_id
1 'polypeptide(L)'
;RTKVYISNVVNYRPPANRSPTEVEIERYLPYLKSHIEIISPKILVLLGKTALNALLGNEFVISKARGKWIQKEIGPVKPWIIASFHPAFLMRQPEQKKLAWIDLKMIRDKSKILKM
;
A
#
# COMPACT_ATOMS: atom_id res chain seq x y z
N ARG A 1 -12.91 4.92 9.51
CA ARG A 1 -11.51 5.44 9.51
C ARG A 1 -10.81 5.21 10.83
N THR A 2 -11.47 5.37 11.98
CA THR A 2 -10.87 5.16 13.33
C THR A 2 -10.30 3.76 13.60
N LYS A 3 -10.70 2.75 12.83
CA LYS A 3 -10.23 1.36 12.96
C LYS A 3 -9.04 1.01 12.04
N VAL A 4 -8.54 1.96 11.25
CA VAL A 4 -7.43 1.74 10.32
C VAL A 4 -6.41 2.86 10.45
N TYR A 5 -5.15 2.53 10.23
CA TYR A 5 -4.10 3.53 10.11
C TYR A 5 -3.81 3.78 8.63
N ILE A 6 -3.67 5.05 8.24
CA ILE A 6 -3.42 5.47 6.86
C ILE A 6 -2.19 6.38 6.87
N SER A 7 -1.22 6.06 6.03
CA SER A 7 -0.01 6.87 5.82
C SER A 7 0.37 6.89 4.34
N ASN A 8 1.34 7.73 3.99
CA ASN A 8 1.93 7.85 2.66
C ASN A 8 3.42 7.48 2.70
N VAL A 9 3.99 7.21 1.52
CA VAL A 9 5.43 6.91 1.38
C VAL A 9 6.31 8.12 1.75
N VAL A 10 5.85 9.33 1.43
CA VAL A 10 6.46 10.59 1.86
C VAL A 10 5.44 11.40 2.65
N ASN A 11 5.88 12.18 3.63
CA ASN A 11 5.01 12.91 4.55
C ASN A 11 4.77 14.39 4.15
N TYR A 12 5.25 14.79 2.96
CA TYR A 12 5.04 16.12 2.40
C TYR A 12 4.46 16.00 1.01
N ARG A 13 3.93 17.12 0.51
CA ARG A 13 3.39 17.21 -0.85
C ARG A 13 4.52 17.61 -1.81
N PRO A 14 4.92 16.75 -2.76
CA PRO A 14 5.92 17.14 -3.74
C PRO A 14 5.47 18.36 -4.58
N PRO A 15 6.40 19.22 -5.02
CA PRO A 15 6.08 20.38 -5.86
C PRO A 15 5.22 19.98 -7.07
N ALA A 16 4.23 20.81 -7.40
CA ALA A 16 3.32 20.56 -8.53
C ALA A 16 2.59 19.20 -8.53
N ASN A 17 2.45 18.53 -7.39
CA ASN A 17 1.84 17.18 -7.28
C ASN A 17 2.54 16.09 -8.11
N ARG A 18 3.84 16.27 -8.42
CA ARG A 18 4.60 15.21 -9.07
C ARG A 18 4.71 13.98 -8.16
N SER A 19 5.05 12.83 -8.74
CA SER A 19 5.46 11.67 -7.95
C SER A 19 6.74 11.98 -7.15
N PRO A 20 6.90 11.44 -5.93
CA PRO A 20 8.16 11.47 -5.22
C PRO A 20 9.27 10.82 -6.04
N THR A 21 10.49 11.35 -5.95
CA THR A 21 11.68 10.73 -6.53
C THR A 21 12.17 9.57 -5.66
N GLU A 22 13.05 8.73 -6.20
CA GLU A 22 13.64 7.62 -5.44
C GLU A 22 14.40 8.12 -4.21
N VAL A 23 15.19 9.20 -4.36
CA VAL A 23 15.92 9.83 -3.25
C VAL A 23 14.97 10.32 -2.14
N GLU A 24 13.82 10.89 -2.52
CA GLU A 24 12.81 11.34 -1.56
C GLU A 24 12.17 10.15 -0.85
N ILE A 25 11.86 9.07 -1.59
CA ILE A 25 11.33 7.83 -1.01
C ILE A 25 12.32 7.21 -0.04
N GLU A 26 13.58 7.04 -0.44
CA GLU A 26 14.65 6.46 0.39
C GLU A 26 14.85 7.23 1.69
N ARG A 27 14.80 8.57 1.63
CA ARG A 27 14.90 9.42 2.82
C ARG A 27 13.78 9.16 3.82
N TYR A 28 12.56 8.90 3.34
CA TYR A 28 11.38 8.72 4.19
C TYR A 28 11.06 7.26 4.53
N LEU A 29 11.63 6.31 3.80
CA LEU A 29 11.39 4.89 3.97
C LEU A 29 11.68 4.39 5.41
N PRO A 30 12.72 4.86 6.13
CA PRO A 30 12.93 4.49 7.53
C PRO A 30 11.73 4.82 8.42
N TYR A 31 11.13 6.01 8.27
CA TYR A 31 9.96 6.41 9.06
C TYR A 31 8.73 5.56 8.71
N LEU A 32 8.53 5.26 7.42
CA LEU A 32 7.46 4.37 6.99
C LEU A 32 7.62 2.97 7.60
N LYS A 33 8.85 2.43 7.64
CA LYS A 33 9.15 1.17 8.31
C LYS A 33 8.86 1.27 9.81
N SER A 34 9.29 2.32 10.49
CA SER A 34 8.97 2.54 11.91
C SER A 34 7.46 2.57 12.17
N HIS A 35 6.65 3.19 11.29
CA HIS A 35 5.19 3.16 11.43
C HIS A 35 4.66 1.71 11.36
N ILE A 36 5.15 0.93 10.39
CA ILE A 36 4.74 -0.48 10.21
C ILE A 36 5.15 -1.29 11.45
N GLU A 37 6.34 -1.06 11.99
CA GLU A 37 6.85 -1.76 13.18
C GLU A 37 6.03 -1.45 14.43
N ILE A 38 5.77 -0.17 14.69
CA ILE A 38 4.99 0.29 15.86
C ILE A 38 3.55 -0.23 15.80
N ILE A 39 2.92 -0.15 14.63
CA ILE A 39 1.52 -0.56 14.45
C ILE A 39 1.39 -2.09 14.39
N SER A 40 2.46 -2.77 13.97
CA SER A 40 2.50 -4.22 13.76
C SER A 40 1.25 -4.75 13.04
N PRO A 41 0.90 -4.23 11.85
CA PRO A 41 -0.36 -4.56 11.20
C PRO A 41 -0.38 -6.03 10.75
N LYS A 42 -1.51 -6.72 10.93
CA LYS A 42 -1.69 -8.05 10.32
C LYS A 42 -1.89 -7.98 8.79
N ILE A 43 -2.47 -6.89 8.29
CA ILE A 43 -2.69 -6.61 6.86
C ILE A 43 -2.13 -5.23 6.52
N LEU A 44 -1.29 -5.16 5.48
CA LEU A 44 -0.77 -3.93 4.92
C LEU A 44 -1.29 -3.75 3.48
N VAL A 45 -2.01 -2.65 3.22
CA VAL A 45 -2.60 -2.38 1.91
C VAL A 45 -1.80 -1.30 1.19
N LEU A 46 -1.27 -1.63 0.01
CA LEU A 46 -0.47 -0.74 -0.82
C LEU A 46 -1.32 -0.16 -1.95
N LEU A 47 -1.49 1.16 -1.98
CA LEU A 47 -2.33 1.84 -2.96
C LEU A 47 -1.46 2.51 -4.03
N GLY A 48 -1.45 1.94 -5.24
CA GLY A 48 -0.71 2.46 -6.38
C GLY A 48 0.75 2.04 -6.48
N LYS A 49 1.37 2.39 -7.61
CA LYS A 49 2.76 2.01 -7.95
C LYS A 49 3.78 2.53 -6.94
N THR A 50 3.65 3.77 -6.49
CA THR A 50 4.63 4.37 -5.56
C THR A 50 4.70 3.61 -4.23
N ALA A 51 3.56 3.29 -3.63
CA ALA A 51 3.50 2.50 -2.39
C ALA A 51 4.02 1.07 -2.58
N LEU A 52 3.66 0.46 -3.72
CA LEU A 52 4.13 -0.87 -4.09
C LEU A 52 5.66 -0.92 -4.18
N ASN A 53 6.23 -0.02 -4.97
CA ASN A 53 7.66 0.00 -5.26
C ASN A 53 8.49 0.36 -4.04
N ALA A 54 8.03 1.31 -3.21
CA ALA A 54 8.75 1.74 -2.01
C ALA A 54 8.97 0.59 -1.02
N LEU A 55 8.05 -0.37 -0.92
CA LEU A 55 8.13 -1.46 0.05
C LEU A 55 8.54 -2.80 -0.56
N LEU A 56 8.18 -3.06 -1.82
CA LEU A 56 8.44 -4.36 -2.46
C LEU A 56 9.59 -4.33 -3.47
N GLY A 57 9.96 -3.16 -3.99
CA GLY A 57 10.99 -2.99 -5.03
C GLY A 57 10.40 -2.59 -6.39
N ASN A 58 11.27 -2.14 -7.29
CA ASN A 58 10.88 -1.47 -8.54
C ASN A 58 10.38 -2.40 -9.66
N GLU A 59 10.40 -3.71 -9.46
CA GLU A 59 10.08 -4.71 -10.50
C GLU A 59 8.56 -4.92 -10.70
N PHE A 60 7.73 -4.41 -9.79
CA PHE A 60 6.30 -4.71 -9.80
C PHE A 60 5.49 -3.74 -10.65
N VAL A 61 4.70 -4.31 -11.56
CA VAL A 61 3.66 -3.57 -12.29
C VAL A 61 2.34 -3.66 -11.52
N ILE A 62 1.77 -2.51 -11.12
CA ILE A 62 0.58 -2.46 -10.26
C ILE A 62 -0.61 -3.27 -10.82
N SER A 63 -0.85 -3.25 -12.13
CA SER A 63 -1.93 -3.99 -12.77
C SER A 63 -1.76 -5.52 -12.67
N LYS A 64 -0.52 -6.01 -12.60
CA LYS A 64 -0.19 -7.44 -12.45
C LYS A 64 -0.07 -7.86 -10.98
N ALA A 65 0.28 -6.93 -10.10
CA ALA A 65 0.52 -7.18 -8.68
C ALA A 65 -0.73 -7.06 -7.81
N ARG A 66 -1.72 -6.25 -8.24
CA ARG A 66 -2.96 -6.06 -7.48
C ARG A 66 -3.72 -7.36 -7.26
N GLY A 67 -4.43 -7.45 -6.14
CA GLY A 67 -5.26 -8.61 -5.80
C GLY A 67 -4.47 -9.89 -5.47
N LYS A 68 -3.13 -9.81 -5.33
CA LYS A 68 -2.29 -10.93 -4.92
C LYS A 68 -1.83 -10.72 -3.49
N TRP A 69 -2.01 -11.76 -2.67
CA TRP A 69 -1.49 -11.80 -1.32
C TRP A 69 -0.02 -12.21 -1.34
N ILE A 70 0.80 -11.47 -0.61
CA ILE A 70 2.18 -11.85 -0.33
C ILE A 70 2.45 -11.66 1.17
N GLN A 71 3.53 -12.25 1.65
CA GLN A 71 4.10 -11.91 2.95
C GLN A 71 5.54 -11.46 2.74
N LYS A 72 5.94 -10.41 3.44
CA LYS A 72 7.30 -9.90 3.43
C LYS A 72 7.64 -9.41 4.83
N GLU A 73 8.87 -9.68 5.27
CA GLU A 73 9.38 -9.15 6.52
C GLU A 73 9.75 -7.68 6.35
N ILE A 74 9.27 -6.86 7.28
CA ILE A 74 9.54 -5.42 7.39
C ILE A 74 9.95 -5.19 8.84
N GLY A 75 11.26 -5.18 9.07
CA GLY A 75 11.81 -5.24 10.43
C GLY A 75 11.36 -6.54 11.13
N PRO A 76 10.90 -6.48 12.40
CA PRO A 76 10.37 -7.65 13.11
C PRO A 76 8.95 -8.07 12.70
N VAL A 77 8.27 -7.33 11.80
CA VAL A 77 6.86 -7.59 11.44
C VAL A 77 6.77 -8.34 10.11
N LYS A 78 5.84 -9.30 10.02
CA LYS A 78 5.55 -10.07 8.80
C LYS A 78 4.08 -9.93 8.39
N PRO A 79 3.65 -8.75 7.91
CA PRO A 79 2.26 -8.52 7.52
C PRO A 79 1.86 -9.32 6.27
N TRP A 80 0.56 -9.60 6.14
CA TRP A 80 -0.02 -9.92 4.84
C TRP A 80 -0.14 -8.65 4.01
N ILE A 81 0.48 -8.62 2.84
CA ILE A 81 0.50 -7.46 1.97
C ILE A 81 -0.39 -7.71 0.75
N ILE A 82 -1.19 -6.72 0.39
CA ILE A 82 -1.97 -6.72 -0.85
C ILE A 82 -1.90 -5.34 -1.50
N ALA A 83 -1.78 -5.33 -2.82
CA ALA A 83 -1.79 -4.10 -3.60
C ALA A 83 -3.16 -3.87 -4.25
N SER A 84 -3.52 -2.60 -4.41
CA SER A 84 -4.67 -2.18 -5.23
C SER A 84 -4.41 -0.83 -5.89
N PHE A 85 -5.34 -0.39 -6.74
CA PHE A 85 -5.22 0.87 -7.45
C PHE A 85 -5.34 2.07 -6.51
N HIS A 86 -4.57 3.12 -6.80
CA HIS A 86 -4.67 4.37 -6.04
C HIS A 86 -6.03 5.05 -6.33
N PRO A 87 -6.70 5.66 -5.33
CA PRO A 87 -7.98 6.34 -5.54
C PRO A 87 -7.96 7.39 -6.65
N ALA A 88 -6.91 8.21 -6.74
CA ALA A 88 -6.75 9.19 -7.82
C ALA A 88 -6.64 8.58 -9.23
N PHE A 89 -6.15 7.33 -9.35
CA PHE A 89 -6.19 6.61 -10.62
C PHE A 89 -7.63 6.18 -10.93
N LEU A 90 -8.36 5.65 -9.95
CA LEU A 90 -9.76 5.25 -10.12
C LEU A 90 -10.73 6.40 -10.40
N MET A 91 -10.38 7.63 -10.01
CA MET A 91 -11.14 8.82 -10.38
C MET A 91 -10.96 9.17 -11.87
N ARG A 92 -9.77 8.91 -12.42
CA ARG A 92 -9.45 9.13 -13.84
C ARG A 92 -9.86 7.95 -14.73
N GLN A 93 -9.88 6.74 -14.17
CA GLN A 93 -10.26 5.49 -14.84
C GLN A 93 -11.36 4.77 -14.02
N PRO A 94 -12.61 5.25 -14.08
CA PRO A 94 -13.71 4.71 -13.29
C PRO A 94 -14.03 3.24 -13.57
N GLU A 95 -13.77 2.75 -14.78
CA GLU A 95 -13.98 1.36 -15.19
C GLU A 95 -13.13 0.38 -14.35
N GLN A 96 -11.99 0.84 -13.84
CA GLN A 96 -11.09 0.07 -12.98
C GLN A 96 -11.62 -0.08 -11.55
N LYS A 97 -12.70 0.62 -11.16
CA LYS A 97 -13.32 0.50 -9.83
C LYS A 97 -13.83 -0.92 -9.56
N LYS A 98 -14.30 -1.63 -10.59
CA LYS A 98 -14.73 -3.05 -10.46
C LYS A 98 -13.59 -3.92 -9.91
N LEU A 99 -12.39 -3.69 -10.41
CA LEU A 99 -11.19 -4.40 -9.96
C LEU A 99 -10.84 -4.01 -8.51
N ALA A 100 -10.75 -2.72 -8.20
CA ALA A 100 -10.48 -2.28 -6.83
C ALA A 100 -11.51 -2.80 -5.81
N TRP A 101 -12.79 -2.92 -6.22
CA TRP A 101 -13.84 -3.50 -5.39
C TRP A 101 -13.59 -4.98 -5.07
N ILE A 102 -13.08 -5.76 -6.04
CA ILE A 102 -12.69 -7.15 -5.80
C ILE A 102 -11.57 -7.20 -4.75
N ASP A 103 -10.55 -6.34 -4.86
CA ASP A 103 -9.45 -6.30 -3.89
C ASP A 103 -9.94 -5.97 -2.47
N LEU A 104 -10.87 -5.01 -2.34
CA LEU A 104 -11.46 -4.65 -1.05
C LEU A 104 -12.27 -5.78 -0.43
N LYS A 105 -13.01 -6.55 -1.23
CA LYS A 105 -13.68 -7.77 -0.74
C LYS A 105 -12.68 -8.80 -0.23
N MET A 106 -11.57 -9.00 -0.95
CA MET A 106 -10.49 -9.89 -0.50
C MET A 106 -9.89 -9.45 0.84
N ILE A 107 -9.65 -8.14 1.02
CA ILE A 107 -9.17 -7.56 2.29
C ILE A 107 -10.17 -7.82 3.41
N ARG A 108 -11.46 -7.54 3.19
CA ARG A 108 -12.53 -7.80 4.16
C ARG A 108 -12.55 -9.27 4.59
N ASP A 109 -12.50 -10.18 3.62
CA ASP A 109 -12.60 -11.61 3.89
C ASP A 109 -11.35 -12.11 4.64
N LYS A 110 -10.15 -11.64 4.27
CA LYS A 110 -8.91 -11.92 5.00
C LYS A 110 -8.95 -11.36 6.44
N SER A 111 -9.49 -10.16 6.65
CA SER A 111 -9.65 -9.56 7.97
C SER A 111 -10.49 -10.43 8.91
N LYS A 112 -11.59 -11.02 8.40
CA LYS A 112 -12.43 -11.95 9.17
C LYS A 112 -11.66 -13.22 9.55
N ILE A 113 -10.89 -13.79 8.62
CA ILE A 113 -10.07 -14.98 8.87
C ILE A 113 -9.02 -14.71 9.95
N LEU A 114 -8.41 -13.52 9.93
CA LEU A 114 -7.38 -13.11 10.89
C LEU A 114 -7.95 -12.61 12.23
N LYS A 115 -9.27 -12.66 12.42
CA LYS A 115 -9.99 -12.20 13.62
C LYS A 115 -9.56 -10.78 14.02
N MET A 116 -9.67 -9.84 13.08
CA MET A 116 -9.42 -8.41 13.25
C MET A 116 -10.71 -7.61 13.31
#